data_AF-A0A9P7FZM3-F1
#
_entry.id   AF-A0A9P7FZM3-F1
#
_cell.length_a   1.000
_cell.length_b   1.000
_cell.length_c   1.000
_cell.angle_alpha   90.00
_cell.angle_beta   90.00
_cell.angle_gamma   90.00
#
_symmetry.space_group_name_H-M   'P 1'
#
loop_
_entity.id
_entity.type
_entity.pdbx_description
1 polymer ?
#
loop_
_entity_poly.entity_id
_entity_poly.type
_entity_poly.pdbx_seq_one_letter_code
_entity_poly.pdbx_strand_id
1 'polypeptide(L)' 'MSVILVTGSYDHEIRFWEAWSGICSRTIARTGEAGQVNRLAISPDKRLLAAAIHKKVRIYEIASSSSDPVGELFYR' A
#
# COMPACT_ATOMS: atom_id res chain seq x y z
N MET A 1 -18.55 -11.52 -0.14
CA MET A 1 -17.59 -10.82 -1.03
C MET A 1 -16.90 -9.76 -0.20
N SER A 2 -15.61 -9.92 0.12
CA SER A 2 -14.82 -8.86 0.75
C SER A 2 -14.26 -7.95 -0.35
N VAL A 3 -14.45 -6.64 -0.20
CA VAL A 3 -13.84 -5.63 -1.07
C VAL A 3 -12.79 -4.93 -0.22
N ILE A 4 -11.53 -5.02 -0.66
CA ILE A 4 -10.41 -4.34 -0.02
C ILE A 4 -10.26 -2.98 -0.70
N LEU A 5 -10.26 -1.93 0.10
CA LEU A 5 -9.96 -0.58 -0.33
C LEU A 5 -8.62 -0.16 0.25
N VAL A 6 -7.79 0.49 -0.56
CA VAL A 6 -6.46 0.94 -0.15
C VAL A 6 -6.36 2.43 -0.35
N THR A 7 -5.90 3.13 0.67
CA THR A 7 -5.69 4.58 0.64
C THR A 7 -4.24 4.89 1.01
N GLY A 8 -3.63 5.81 0.27
CA GLY A 8 -2.35 6.41 0.63
C GLY A 8 -2.61 7.83 1.11
N SER A 9 -1.97 8.22 2.21
CA SER A 9 -2.15 9.54 2.82
C SER A 9 -0.82 10.30 2.87
N TYR A 10 -0.93 11.62 3.05
CA TYR A 10 0.20 12.52 3.20
C TYR A 10 0.86 12.42 4.58
N ASP A 11 0.26 11.66 5.50
CA ASP A 11 0.84 11.26 6.79
C ASP A 11 1.89 10.13 6.66
N HIS A 12 2.25 9.76 5.44
CA HIS A 12 3.18 8.66 5.12
C HIS A 12 2.64 7.26 5.51
N GLU A 13 1.32 7.11 5.60
CA GLU A 13 0.69 5.81 5.83
C GLU A 13 -0.04 5.29 4.59
N ILE A 14 -0.02 3.97 4.45
CA ILE A 14 -0.91 3.23 3.55
C ILE A 14 -1.87 2.43 4.42
N ARG A 15 -3.17 2.66 4.25
CA ARG A 15 -4.21 1.99 5.03
C ARG A 15 -5.04 1.08 4.14
N PHE A 16 -5.36 -0.09 4.68
CA PHE A 16 -6.23 -1.09 4.08
C PHE A 16 -7.54 -1.12 4.85
N TRP A 17 -8.63 -1.17 4.10
CA TRP A 17 -9.97 -1.07 4.62
C TRP A 17 -10.81 -2.20 4.07
N GLU A 18 -11.67 -2.75 4.91
CA GLU A 18 -12.81 -3.52 4.42
C GLU A 18 -13.91 -2.55 4.02
N ALA A 19 -14.26 -2.50 2.73
CA ALA A 19 -15.11 -1.45 2.18
C ALA A 19 -16.53 -1.45 2.76
N TRP A 20 -17.05 -2.61 3.16
CA TRP A 20 -18.42 -2.75 3.67
C TRP A 20 -18.56 -2.36 5.14
N SER A 21 -17.55 -2.67 5.95
CA SER A 21 -17.55 -2.37 7.38
C SER A 21 -16.92 -1.01 7.70
N GLY A 22 -16.10 -0.48 6.80
CA GLY A 22 -15.29 0.71 7.04
C GLY A 22 -14.15 0.48 8.04
N ILE A 23 -13.88 -0.77 8.40
CA ILE A 23 -12.86 -1.11 9.38
C ILE A 23 -11.49 -1.05 8.70
N CYS A 24 -10.57 -0.28 9.30
CA CYS A 24 -9.16 -0.30 8.92
C CYS A 24 -8.55 -1.62 9.40
N SER A 25 -8.35 -2.55 8.47
CA SER A 25 -7.80 -3.87 8.79
C SER A 25 -6.30 -3.84 9.02
N ARG A 26 -5.60 -2.89 8.36
CA ARG A 26 -4.14 -2.83 8.40
C ARG A 26 -3.62 -1.45 8.02
N THR A 27 -2.58 -1.01 8.72
CA THR A 27 -1.85 0.22 8.43
C THR A 27 -0.38 -0.09 8.23
N ILE A 28 0.19 0.39 7.13
CA ILE A 28 1.62 0.35 6.86
C ILE A 28 2.14 1.77 7.11
N ALA A 29 2.73 1.97 8.28
CA ALA A 29 3.41 3.22 8.63
C ALA A 29 4.80 3.24 8.01
N ARG A 30 5.13 4.31 7.29
CA ARG A 30 6.42 4.47 6.61
C ARG A 30 7.27 5.56 7.28
N THR A 31 7.29 5.52 8.61
CA THR A 31 7.97 6.52 9.44
C THR A 31 9.46 6.58 9.10
N GLY A 32 9.96 7.77 8.80
CA GLY A 32 11.37 7.99 8.43
C GLY A 32 11.67 7.90 6.94
N GLU A 33 10.69 7.56 6.10
CA GLU A 33 10.88 7.54 4.65
C GLU A 33 10.40 8.84 3.98
N ALA A 34 11.25 9.40 3.14
CA ALA A 34 10.93 10.62 2.43
C ALA A 34 9.89 10.38 1.33
N GLY A 35 8.79 11.12 1.43
CA GLY A 35 7.88 11.41 0.31
C GLY A 35 6.54 10.68 0.31
N GLN A 36 5.67 11.14 -0.58
CA GLN A 36 4.23 10.88 -0.54
C GLN A 36 3.84 9.75 -1.50
N VAL A 37 2.72 9.08 -1.19
CA VAL A 37 2.13 8.09 -2.09
C VAL A 37 1.45 8.82 -3.24
N ASN A 38 2.07 8.79 -4.41
CA ASN A 38 1.56 9.49 -5.60
C ASN A 38 0.54 8.65 -6.37
N ARG A 39 0.65 7.31 -6.28
CA ARG A 39 -0.22 6.37 -6.99
C ARG A 39 -0.25 5.03 -6.28
N LEU A 40 -1.43 4.40 -6.30
CA LEU A 40 -1.65 3.03 -5.86
C LEU A 40 -2.29 2.24 -7.01
N ALA A 41 -1.88 0.98 -7.17
CA ALA A 41 -2.50 0.05 -8.11
C ALA A 41 -2.53 -1.36 -7.51
N ILE A 42 -3.68 -2.01 -7.59
CA ILE A 42 -3.84 -3.42 -7.20
C ILE A 42 -3.66 -4.27 -8.45
N SER A 43 -2.89 -5.35 -8.31
CA SER A 43 -2.74 -6.37 -9.33
C SER A 43 -4.08 -7.02 -9.72
N PRO A 44 -4.27 -7.45 -10.97
CA PRO A 44 -5.52 -8.09 -11.40
C PRO A 44 -5.86 -9.37 -10.62
N ASP A 45 -4.84 -10.09 -10.15
CA ASP A 45 -4.98 -11.28 -9.31
C ASP A 45 -5.24 -10.95 -7.82
N LYS A 46 -5.24 -9.67 -7.45
CA LYS A 46 -5.50 -9.12 -6.10
C LYS A 46 -4.53 -9.62 -5.04
N ARG A 47 -3.32 -10.03 -5.42
CA ARG A 47 -2.29 -10.49 -4.48
C ARG A 47 -1.34 -9.37 -4.08
N LEU A 48 -1.02 -8.52 -5.04
CA LEU A 48 -0.02 -7.46 -4.92
C LEU A 48 -0.63 -6.08 -5.02
N LEU A 49 -0.07 -5.15 -4.25
CA LEU A 49 -0.31 -3.72 -4.32
C LEU A 49 1.00 -3.03 -4.72
N ALA A 50 0.97 -2.29 -5.82
CA ALA A 50 2.03 -1.37 -6.19
C ALA A 50 1.75 0.03 -5.63
N ALA A 51 2.70 0.57 -4.88
CA ALA A 51 2.65 1.92 -4.34
C ALA A 51 3.84 2.72 -4.88
N ALA A 52 3.57 3.80 -5.60
CA ALA A 52 4.59 4.73 -6.07
C ALA A 52 4.86 5.78 -4.97
N ILE A 53 6.03 5.70 -4.34
CA ILE A 53 6.50 6.66 -3.34
C ILE A 53 7.85 7.20 -3.77
N HIS A 54 7.91 8.51 -4.00
CA HIS A 54 9.14 9.31 -4.11
C HIS A 54 10.36 8.59 -4.72
N LYS A 55 10.44 8.60 -6.05
CA LYS A 55 11.53 7.95 -6.82
C LYS A 55 11.55 6.43 -6.82
N LYS A 56 10.61 5.79 -6.11
CA LYS A 56 10.53 4.34 -5.97
C LYS A 56 9.11 3.84 -6.16
N VAL A 57 8.98 2.60 -6.60
CA VAL A 57 7.71 1.86 -6.55
C VAL A 57 7.92 0.65 -5.67
N ARG A 58 7.06 0.48 -4.68
CA ARG A 58 7.11 -0.66 -3.78
C ARG A 58 5.94 -1.56 -3.98
N ILE A 59 6.23 -2.85 -3.84
CA ILE A 59 5.25 -3.90 -3.99
C ILE A 59 4.98 -4.46 -2.60
N TYR A 60 3.71 -4.50 -2.23
CA TYR A 60 3.23 -5.08 -0.98
C TYR A 60 2.33 -6.26 -1.28
N GLU A 61 2.43 -7.32 -0.49
CA GLU A 61 1.46 -8.40 -0.53
C GLU A 61 0.23 -8.03 0.31
N ILE A 62 -0.95 -8.13 -0.30
CA ILE A 62 -2.22 -7.68 0.29
C ILE A 62 -2.63 -8.55 1.48
N ALA A 63 -2.43 -9.87 1.37
CA ALA A 63 -2.78 -10.83 2.41
C ALA A 63 -1.71 -10.95 3.52
N SER A 64 -0.55 -10.33 3.35
CA SER A 64 0.52 -10.38 4.35
C SER A 64 0.18 -9.52 5.57
N SER A 65 0.71 -9.87 6.73
CA SER A 65 0.68 -9.02 7.93
C SER A 65 1.92 -8.13 8.05
N SER A 66 3.01 -8.42 7.32
CA SER A 66 4.27 -7.66 7.40
C SER A 66 4.19 -6.35 6.64
N SER A 67 4.53 -5.23 7.30
CA SER A 67 4.67 -3.89 6.72
C SER A 67 5.80 -3.76 5.69
N ASP A 68 6.64 -4.77 5.54
CA ASP A 68 7.76 -4.72 4.61
C ASP A 68 7.31 -4.95 3.17
N PRO A 69 7.90 -4.23 2.20
CA PRO A 69 7.66 -4.49 0.80
C PRO A 69 8.29 -5.83 0.38
N VAL A 70 7.58 -6.60 -0.44
CA VAL A 70 8.11 -7.82 -1.06
C VAL A 70 9.04 -7.51 -2.24
N GLY A 71 9.03 -6.26 -2.73
CA GLY A 71 9.94 -5.79 -3.76
C GLY A 71 9.94 -4.27 -3.89
N GLU A 72 11.04 -3.74 -4.44
CA GLU A 72 11.21 -2.32 -4.74
C GLU A 72 11.76 -2.15 -6.16
N LEU A 73 11.13 -1.26 -6.93
CA LEU A 73 11.52 -0.88 -8.27
C LEU A 73 12.00 0.57 -8.25
N PHE A 74 13.08 0.84 -8.97
CA PHE A 74 13.65 2.18 -9.15
C PHE A 74 13.32 2.67 -10.55
N TYR A 75 12.80 3.89 -10.66
CA TYR A 75 12.88 4.60 -11.93
C TYR A 75 14.17 5.41 -11.92
N ARG A 76 15.04 5.18 -12.91
CA ARG A 76 16.25 5.97 -13.14
C ARG A 76 15.93 7.16 -14.02
#